data_AF-A0AAU3FQD5-F1
#
_entry.id   AF-A0AAU3FQD5-F1
#
_cell.length_a   1.000
_cell.length_b   1.000
_cell.length_c   1.000
_cell.angle_alpha   90.00
_cell.angle_beta   90.00
_cell.angle_gamma   90.00
#
_symmetry.space_group_name_H-M   'P 1'
#
loop_
_entity.id
_entity.type
_entity.pdbx_description
1 polymer ?
#
loop_
_entity_poly.entity_id
_entity_poly.type
_entity_poly.pdbx_seq_one_letter_code
_entity_poly.pdbx_strand_id
1 'polypeptide(L)'
;MKALPPSSLSRRRLLVGAAAASALTAVAGTAAEAAPSTASTGLAGAPVARDRIAAARLLVTGVGPATANFQADLHDRLSAWLAFWSANSPPSWSAPVEVAGEPTATGDAFTLHTLRVRRGEYLADGFTAGRRDAAHLATEASLHHHFPSVRRLPGGGLRVTDGAAAFTGSPEQVAFAAVACRELWGFAAAGTTDWRDHANRALARAGHRADVASRAGWAAFTRASLRLGLGTESYQ
;
A
#
# COMPACT_ATOMS: atom_id res chain seq x y z
N MET A 1 41.16 -55.21 -10.29
CA MET A 1 39.85 -54.81 -9.73
C MET A 1 40.12 -53.51 -8.95
N LYS A 2 39.69 -52.33 -9.37
CA LYS A 2 38.32 -51.84 -9.53
C LYS A 2 38.35 -50.65 -10.52
N ALA A 3 37.38 -50.57 -11.43
CA ALA A 3 37.35 -49.60 -12.53
C ALA A 3 36.23 -48.55 -12.35
N LEU A 4 36.54 -47.34 -12.87
CA LEU A 4 35.68 -46.32 -13.48
C LEU A 4 34.72 -45.48 -12.59
N PRO A 5 34.22 -44.30 -13.06
CA PRO A 5 34.55 -43.55 -14.29
C PRO A 5 34.82 -42.03 -14.10
N PRO A 6 35.25 -41.33 -15.19
CA PRO A 6 35.61 -39.91 -15.18
C PRO A 6 34.42 -38.95 -15.34
N SER A 7 34.50 -37.79 -14.68
CA SER A 7 33.53 -36.70 -14.80
C SER A 7 33.69 -35.95 -16.13
N SER A 8 32.68 -36.07 -16.99
CA SER A 8 32.57 -35.44 -18.29
C SER A 8 32.48 -33.90 -18.21
N LEU A 9 33.25 -33.26 -19.09
CA LEU A 9 33.32 -31.83 -19.34
C LEU A 9 31.96 -31.25 -19.77
N SER A 10 31.52 -30.19 -19.08
CA SER A 10 30.34 -29.40 -19.43
C SER A 10 30.60 -28.55 -20.69
N ARG A 11 29.99 -28.97 -21.81
CA ARG A 11 29.86 -28.18 -23.05
C ARG A 11 28.46 -27.57 -23.12
N ARG A 12 28.36 -26.26 -22.86
CA ARG A 12 27.66 -25.30 -23.76
C ARG A 12 27.73 -23.88 -23.20
N ARG A 13 28.70 -23.12 -23.71
CA ARG A 13 28.51 -21.72 -24.08
C ARG A 13 28.07 -21.68 -25.55
N LEU A 14 27.13 -20.79 -25.89
CA LEU A 14 26.80 -20.20 -27.22
C LEU A 14 25.36 -19.67 -27.07
N LEU A 15 24.94 -18.42 -27.28
CA LEU A 15 25.44 -17.18 -27.92
C LEU A 15 24.63 -16.02 -27.29
N VAL A 16 25.18 -14.88 -26.86
CA VAL A 16 25.58 -13.67 -27.63
C VAL A 16 24.45 -13.09 -28.49
N GLY A 17 24.02 -11.85 -28.18
CA GLY A 17 23.23 -11.03 -29.12
C GLY A 17 22.52 -9.79 -28.54
N ALA A 18 23.28 -8.71 -28.33
CA ALA A 18 22.92 -7.28 -28.43
C ALA A 18 21.61 -6.73 -27.80
N ALA A 19 21.76 -5.92 -26.75
CA ALA A 19 20.94 -4.73 -26.55
C ALA A 19 21.82 -3.59 -26.03
N ALA A 20 21.64 -2.41 -26.64
CA ALA A 20 22.51 -1.25 -26.55
C ALA A 20 22.76 -0.77 -25.12
N ALA A 21 24.03 -0.48 -24.83
CA ALA A 21 24.46 0.21 -23.63
C ALA A 21 24.08 1.69 -23.74
N SER A 22 23.10 2.11 -22.94
CA SER A 22 23.02 3.49 -22.46
C SER A 22 23.45 3.46 -20.99
N ALA A 23 24.65 3.96 -20.75
CA ALA A 23 25.22 4.12 -19.43
C ALA A 23 24.35 5.10 -18.62
N LEU A 24 23.77 4.63 -17.52
CA LEU A 24 23.31 5.50 -16.43
C LEU A 24 24.38 5.47 -15.35
N THR A 25 25.20 6.50 -15.36
CA THR A 25 26.04 6.91 -14.25
C THR A 25 25.16 7.06 -13.01
N ALA A 26 25.44 6.25 -11.99
CA ALA A 26 24.88 6.40 -10.66
C ALA A 26 25.35 7.73 -10.06
N VAL A 27 24.42 8.67 -9.89
CA VAL A 27 24.59 9.84 -9.01
C VAL A 27 23.29 9.99 -8.22
N ALA A 28 23.44 9.95 -6.90
CA ALA A 28 22.52 10.37 -5.84
C ALA A 28 21.05 9.90 -5.93
N GLY A 29 20.65 9.10 -4.92
CA GLY A 29 19.25 8.73 -4.70
C GLY A 29 18.36 9.94 -4.47
N THR A 30 17.49 10.21 -5.43
CA THR A 30 16.22 10.89 -5.21
C THR A 30 15.14 9.85 -5.42
N ALA A 31 14.44 9.50 -4.35
CA ALA A 31 13.21 8.70 -4.45
C ALA A 31 12.33 9.33 -5.52
N ALA A 32 11.90 8.54 -6.52
CA ALA A 32 10.94 8.99 -7.51
C ALA A 32 9.69 9.45 -6.76
N GLU A 33 9.50 10.76 -6.70
CA GLU A 33 8.27 11.37 -6.23
C GLU A 33 7.19 11.02 -7.24
N ALA A 34 6.23 10.20 -6.82
CA ALA A 34 5.07 9.91 -7.64
C ALA A 34 4.37 11.25 -7.95
N ALA A 35 4.33 11.61 -9.23
CA ALA A 35 3.79 12.87 -9.71
C ALA A 35 2.35 13.10 -9.23
N PRO A 36 1.95 14.37 -9.01
CA PRO A 36 0.62 14.70 -8.51
C PRO A 36 -0.46 14.32 -9.53
N SER A 37 -1.40 13.46 -9.13
CA SER A 37 -2.68 13.35 -9.84
C SER A 37 -3.49 14.62 -9.55
N THR A 38 -3.61 15.49 -10.56
CA THR A 38 -4.64 16.54 -10.60
C THR A 38 -6.00 15.89 -10.36
N ALA A 39 -6.78 16.44 -9.43
CA ALA A 39 -8.14 15.99 -9.19
C ALA A 39 -8.99 16.23 -10.45
N SER A 40 -9.50 15.17 -11.06
CA SER A 40 -10.54 15.26 -12.08
C SER A 40 -11.82 15.77 -11.41
N THR A 41 -12.19 17.02 -11.68
CA THR A 41 -13.58 17.51 -11.49
C THR A 41 -14.47 17.19 -12.70
N GLY A 42 -14.05 16.22 -13.54
CA GLY A 42 -14.82 15.75 -14.68
C GLY A 42 -16.10 15.05 -14.24
N LEU A 43 -17.17 15.22 -15.02
CA LEU A 43 -18.37 14.39 -14.95
C LEU A 43 -17.96 12.93 -14.76
N ALA A 44 -18.46 12.28 -13.71
CA ALA A 44 -18.17 10.87 -13.44
C ALA A 44 -18.44 10.06 -14.70
N GLY A 45 -17.39 9.48 -15.27
CA GLY A 45 -17.48 8.64 -16.45
C GLY A 45 -18.36 7.41 -16.18
N ALA A 46 -18.76 6.71 -17.24
CA ALA A 46 -19.46 5.44 -17.06
C ALA A 46 -18.58 4.47 -16.24
N PRO A 47 -19.15 3.74 -15.26
CA PRO A 47 -18.40 2.72 -14.53
C PRO A 47 -17.81 1.67 -15.47
N VAL A 48 -16.60 1.20 -15.15
CA VAL A 48 -15.87 0.18 -15.91
C VAL A 48 -15.89 -1.13 -15.15
N ALA A 49 -16.23 -2.22 -15.86
CA ALA A 49 -16.21 -3.57 -15.32
C ALA A 49 -14.77 -4.08 -15.16
N ARG A 50 -14.40 -4.52 -13.96
CA ARG A 50 -13.06 -5.00 -13.60
C ARG A 50 -13.13 -6.24 -12.73
N ASP A 51 -12.29 -7.22 -13.03
CA ASP A 51 -12.12 -8.47 -12.26
C ASP A 51 -10.83 -8.47 -11.41
N ARG A 52 -10.09 -7.36 -11.45
CA ARG A 52 -8.79 -7.18 -10.80
C ARG A 52 -8.61 -5.76 -10.30
N ILE A 53 -7.77 -5.60 -9.28
CA ILE A 53 -7.16 -4.33 -8.88
C ILE A 53 -5.66 -4.47 -9.13
N ALA A 54 -5.09 -3.66 -10.00
CA ALA A 54 -3.81 -3.95 -10.66
C ALA A 54 -3.77 -5.41 -11.19
N ALA A 55 -2.77 -6.21 -10.77
CA ALA A 55 -2.66 -7.62 -11.14
C ALA A 55 -3.44 -8.58 -10.21
N ALA A 56 -3.90 -8.10 -9.06
CA ALA A 56 -4.53 -8.93 -8.04
C ALA A 56 -5.99 -9.23 -8.39
N ARG A 57 -6.40 -10.49 -8.24
CA ARG A 57 -7.77 -10.95 -8.50
C ARG A 57 -8.74 -10.35 -7.48
N LEU A 58 -9.86 -9.81 -7.94
CA LEU A 58 -10.92 -9.33 -7.07
C LEU A 58 -11.77 -10.50 -6.56
N LEU A 59 -11.96 -10.56 -5.24
CA LEU A 59 -12.89 -11.46 -4.58
C LEU A 59 -13.98 -10.63 -3.88
N VAL A 60 -15.24 -10.91 -4.16
CA VAL A 60 -16.36 -10.32 -3.43
C VAL A 60 -16.73 -11.23 -2.26
N THR A 61 -16.87 -10.66 -1.07
CA THR A 61 -17.17 -11.41 0.16
C THR A 61 -18.42 -12.27 -0.03
N GLY A 62 -18.35 -13.55 0.34
CA GLY A 62 -19.47 -14.48 0.20
C GLY A 62 -19.78 -14.97 -1.22
N VAL A 63 -19.13 -14.41 -2.25
CA VAL A 63 -19.31 -14.81 -3.67
C VAL A 63 -18.05 -15.47 -4.21
N GLY A 64 -16.88 -14.95 -3.86
CA GLY A 64 -15.59 -15.37 -4.42
C GLY A 64 -15.20 -14.51 -5.63
N PRO A 65 -14.46 -15.05 -6.61
CA PRO A 65 -14.03 -14.29 -7.76
C PRO A 65 -15.16 -13.64 -8.55
N ALA A 66 -15.06 -12.34 -8.78
CA ALA A 66 -16.11 -11.60 -9.46
C ALA A 66 -15.56 -10.48 -10.34
N THR A 67 -16.38 -10.07 -11.32
CA THR A 67 -16.23 -8.80 -12.02
C THR A 67 -17.15 -7.79 -11.36
N ALA A 68 -16.65 -6.59 -11.08
CA ALA A 68 -17.44 -5.52 -10.48
C ALA A 68 -17.21 -4.19 -11.19
N ASN A 69 -18.15 -3.26 -11.04
CA ASN A 69 -18.09 -1.94 -11.66
C ASN A 69 -17.36 -0.95 -10.76
N PHE A 70 -16.44 -0.19 -11.35
CA PHE A 70 -15.71 0.88 -10.67
C PHE A 70 -15.77 2.16 -11.49
N GLN A 71 -15.82 3.31 -10.82
CA GLN A 71 -15.41 4.57 -11.43
C GLN A 71 -13.94 4.46 -11.86
N ALA A 72 -13.61 4.95 -13.06
CA ALA A 72 -12.28 4.78 -13.64
C ALA A 72 -11.18 5.35 -12.74
N ASP A 73 -11.36 6.59 -12.27
CA ASP A 73 -10.38 7.27 -11.41
C ASP A 73 -10.18 6.53 -10.07
N LEU A 74 -11.25 5.99 -9.48
CA LEU A 74 -11.15 5.16 -8.28
C LEU A 74 -10.33 3.89 -8.56
N HIS A 75 -10.59 3.20 -9.67
CA HIS A 75 -9.90 1.96 -10.02
C HIS A 75 -8.41 2.18 -10.28
N ASP A 76 -8.06 3.26 -10.98
CA ASP A 76 -6.67 3.65 -11.24
C ASP A 76 -5.95 3.99 -9.93
N ARG A 77 -6.61 4.73 -9.03
CA ARG A 77 -6.06 5.05 -7.72
C ARG A 77 -5.90 3.82 -6.82
N LEU A 78 -6.85 2.88 -6.84
CA LEU A 78 -6.73 1.59 -6.15
C LEU A 78 -5.55 0.78 -6.69
N SER A 79 -5.33 0.80 -8.00
CA SER A 79 -4.17 0.14 -8.62
C SER A 79 -2.85 0.77 -8.20
N ALA A 80 -2.78 2.11 -8.15
CA ALA A 80 -1.62 2.84 -7.65
C ALA A 80 -1.36 2.59 -6.16
N TRP A 81 -2.42 2.58 -5.35
CA TRP A 81 -2.35 2.25 -3.93
C TRP A 81 -1.83 0.84 -3.69
N LEU A 82 -2.31 -0.16 -4.44
CA LEU A 82 -1.89 -1.55 -4.26
C LEU A 82 -0.41 -1.74 -4.61
N ALA A 83 0.06 -1.06 -5.67
CA ALA A 83 1.46 -1.01 -6.02
C ALA A 83 2.31 -0.35 -4.92
N PHE A 84 1.83 0.76 -4.34
CA PHE A 84 2.49 1.43 -3.22
C PHE A 84 2.56 0.54 -1.98
N TRP A 85 1.46 -0.11 -1.59
CA TRP A 85 1.45 -1.06 -0.48
C TRP A 85 2.44 -2.19 -0.70
N SER A 86 2.46 -2.76 -1.92
CA SER A 86 3.40 -3.83 -2.29
C SER A 86 4.86 -3.37 -2.20
N ALA A 87 5.17 -2.17 -2.67
CA ALA A 87 6.54 -1.64 -2.67
C ALA A 87 7.09 -1.35 -1.26
N ASN A 88 6.23 -1.26 -0.25
CA ASN A 88 6.60 -1.03 1.15
C ASN A 88 6.39 -2.27 2.03
N SER A 89 6.01 -3.40 1.43
CA SER A 89 5.83 -4.69 2.09
C SER A 89 7.16 -5.46 2.21
N PRO A 90 7.27 -6.45 3.12
CA PRO A 90 8.49 -7.22 3.26
C PRO A 90 8.94 -7.87 1.95
N PRO A 91 10.24 -7.92 1.64
CA PRO A 91 10.74 -8.45 0.36
C PRO A 91 10.52 -9.96 0.21
N SER A 92 10.22 -10.66 1.31
CA SER A 92 9.83 -12.07 1.31
C SER A 92 8.39 -12.30 0.85
N TRP A 93 7.60 -11.24 0.67
CA TRP A 93 6.23 -11.30 0.18
C TRP A 93 6.24 -11.03 -1.33
N SER A 94 5.43 -11.78 -2.06
CA SER A 94 5.10 -11.43 -3.44
C SER A 94 4.23 -10.16 -3.51
N ALA A 95 4.07 -9.63 -4.72
CA ALA A 95 3.00 -8.68 -4.99
C ALA A 95 1.63 -9.28 -4.62
N PRO A 96 0.63 -8.45 -4.23
CA PRO A 96 -0.71 -8.92 -3.94
C PRO A 96 -1.30 -9.75 -5.08
N VAL A 97 -1.88 -10.90 -4.73
CA VAL A 97 -2.48 -11.85 -5.69
C VAL A 97 -4.00 -11.86 -5.62
N GLU A 98 -4.57 -11.57 -4.45
CA GLU A 98 -6.01 -11.46 -4.25
C GLU A 98 -6.34 -10.23 -3.38
N VAL A 99 -7.38 -9.51 -3.77
CA VAL A 99 -8.00 -8.45 -2.98
C VAL A 99 -9.43 -8.86 -2.73
N ALA A 100 -9.78 -9.09 -1.45
CA ALA A 100 -11.17 -9.28 -1.06
C ALA A 100 -11.78 -7.94 -0.67
N GLY A 101 -12.89 -7.57 -1.30
CA GLY A 101 -13.55 -6.30 -1.05
C GLY A 101 -14.84 -6.11 -1.82
N GLU A 102 -15.53 -5.02 -1.50
CA GLU A 102 -16.85 -4.72 -2.02
C GLU A 102 -16.89 -3.28 -2.56
N PRO A 103 -16.98 -3.09 -3.89
CA PRO A 103 -17.34 -1.79 -4.44
C PRO A 103 -18.81 -1.47 -4.16
N THR A 104 -19.14 -0.19 -4.06
CA THR A 104 -20.52 0.27 -4.04
C THR A 104 -21.22 -0.03 -5.36
N ALA A 105 -22.56 -0.02 -5.37
CA ALA A 105 -23.34 -0.26 -6.59
C ALA A 105 -23.00 0.73 -7.73
N THR A 106 -22.65 1.96 -7.38
CA THR A 106 -22.21 3.04 -8.29
C THR A 106 -20.72 2.95 -8.65
N GLY A 107 -19.96 2.10 -7.97
CA GLY A 107 -18.51 1.94 -8.16
C GLY A 107 -17.67 3.13 -7.69
N ASP A 108 -18.25 4.04 -6.90
CA ASP A 108 -17.61 5.29 -6.41
C ASP A 108 -16.86 5.12 -5.08
N ALA A 109 -17.05 4.00 -4.40
CA ALA A 109 -16.35 3.65 -3.19
C ALA A 109 -15.99 2.16 -3.19
N PHE A 110 -14.94 1.81 -2.44
CA PHE A 110 -14.50 0.43 -2.27
C PHE A 110 -14.25 0.13 -0.79
N THR A 111 -14.79 -0.99 -0.31
CA THR A 111 -14.55 -1.49 1.04
C THR A 111 -13.58 -2.65 0.99
N LEU A 112 -12.38 -2.46 1.53
CA LEU A 112 -11.35 -3.49 1.62
C LEU A 112 -11.61 -4.40 2.82
N HIS A 113 -11.55 -5.72 2.59
CA HIS A 113 -11.66 -6.74 3.63
C HIS A 113 -10.38 -7.55 3.81
N THR A 114 -9.72 -7.96 2.73
CA THR A 114 -8.49 -8.78 2.82
C THR A 114 -7.52 -8.45 1.70
N LEU A 115 -6.23 -8.46 1.98
CA LEU A 115 -5.17 -8.52 0.98
C LEU A 115 -4.37 -9.80 1.16
N ARG A 116 -4.21 -10.56 0.09
CA ARG A 116 -3.42 -11.80 0.12
C ARG A 116 -2.18 -11.70 -0.76
N VAL A 117 -1.11 -12.24 -0.22
CA VAL A 117 0.21 -12.34 -0.84
C VAL A 117 0.70 -13.78 -0.71
N ARG A 118 1.58 -14.22 -1.60
CA ARG A 118 2.39 -15.42 -1.36
C ARG A 118 3.59 -15.10 -0.47
N ARG A 119 3.89 -16.02 0.46
CA ARG A 119 5.11 -16.08 1.27
C ARG A 119 5.75 -17.46 1.07
N GLY A 120 6.76 -17.53 0.20
CA GLY A 120 7.17 -18.81 -0.37
C GLY A 120 6.01 -19.47 -1.12
N GLU A 121 5.73 -20.73 -0.81
CA GLU A 121 4.67 -21.52 -1.47
C GLU A 121 3.27 -21.30 -0.89
N TYR A 122 3.14 -20.59 0.24
CA TYR A 122 1.86 -20.43 0.94
C TYR A 122 1.21 -19.08 0.67
N LEU A 123 -0.11 -19.08 0.55
CA LEU A 123 -0.92 -17.87 0.54
C LEU A 123 -1.10 -17.37 1.98
N ALA A 124 -0.83 -16.09 2.21
CA ALA A 124 -0.94 -15.45 3.51
C ALA A 124 -1.74 -14.14 3.42
N ASP A 125 -2.51 -13.87 4.46
CA ASP A 125 -3.25 -12.61 4.60
C ASP A 125 -2.30 -11.49 5.07
N GLY A 126 -1.89 -10.64 4.14
CA GLY A 126 -1.15 -9.40 4.43
C GLY A 126 -1.99 -8.38 5.20
N PHE A 127 -3.31 -8.37 4.96
CA PHE A 127 -4.30 -7.59 5.69
C PHE A 127 -5.59 -8.41 5.84
N THR A 128 -6.24 -8.32 6.99
CA THR A 128 -7.58 -8.89 7.24
C THR A 128 -8.39 -7.91 8.10
N ALA A 129 -9.59 -7.57 7.65
CA ALA A 129 -10.51 -6.71 8.38
C ALA A 129 -10.80 -7.27 9.79
N GLY A 130 -10.79 -6.37 10.77
CA GLY A 130 -11.10 -6.68 12.16
C GLY A 130 -9.92 -7.25 12.96
N ARG A 131 -8.80 -7.59 12.30
CA ARG A 131 -7.57 -7.99 12.98
C ARG A 131 -6.97 -6.77 13.69
N ARG A 132 -6.75 -6.87 15.00
CA ARG A 132 -6.17 -5.79 15.82
C ARG A 132 -4.65 -5.92 15.87
N ASP A 133 -4.01 -5.78 14.73
CA ASP A 133 -2.56 -5.85 14.61
C ASP A 133 -1.96 -4.64 13.90
N ALA A 134 -0.64 -4.56 13.88
CA ALA A 134 0.09 -3.48 13.24
C ALA A 134 -0.18 -3.42 11.72
N ALA A 135 -0.42 -4.57 11.07
CA ALA A 135 -0.71 -4.65 9.65
C ALA A 135 -2.05 -3.98 9.28
N HIS A 136 -3.04 -4.02 10.18
CA HIS A 136 -4.29 -3.28 10.00
C HIS A 136 -4.03 -1.77 9.91
N LEU A 137 -3.30 -1.21 10.88
CA LEU A 137 -2.95 0.21 10.90
C LEU A 137 -2.00 0.60 9.76
N ALA A 138 -1.08 -0.29 9.38
CA ALA A 138 -0.20 -0.07 8.25
C ALA A 138 -0.98 0.04 6.93
N THR A 139 -1.96 -0.85 6.74
CA THR A 139 -2.83 -0.83 5.56
C THR A 139 -3.70 0.42 5.55
N GLU A 140 -4.26 0.82 6.68
CA GLU A 140 -4.99 2.09 6.82
C GLU A 140 -4.11 3.30 6.51
N ALA A 141 -2.85 3.31 6.97
CA ALA A 141 -1.86 4.34 6.63
C ALA A 141 -1.65 4.45 5.12
N SER A 142 -1.46 3.32 4.44
CA SER A 142 -1.28 3.29 2.99
C SER A 142 -2.51 3.80 2.22
N LEU A 143 -3.72 3.55 2.73
CA LEU A 143 -4.94 4.09 2.13
C LEU A 143 -5.00 5.60 2.33
N HIS A 144 -4.71 6.11 3.52
CA HIS A 144 -4.64 7.55 3.79
C HIS A 144 -3.54 8.28 2.98
N HIS A 145 -2.55 7.56 2.47
CA HIS A 145 -1.56 8.08 1.54
C HIS A 145 -2.17 8.41 0.17
N HIS A 146 -3.15 7.61 -0.29
CA HIS A 146 -3.72 7.71 -1.63
C HIS A 146 -5.11 8.32 -1.69
N PHE A 147 -5.89 8.19 -0.61
CA PHE A 147 -7.30 8.57 -0.56
C PHE A 147 -7.54 9.65 0.49
N PRO A 148 -8.33 10.69 0.18
CA PRO A 148 -8.67 11.74 1.15
C PRO A 148 -9.58 11.23 2.27
N SER A 149 -10.40 10.22 1.97
CA SER A 149 -11.37 9.63 2.88
C SER A 149 -11.08 8.14 3.03
N VAL A 150 -10.81 7.73 4.26
CA VAL A 150 -10.68 6.32 4.65
C VAL A 150 -11.49 6.15 5.93
N ARG A 151 -12.56 5.36 5.85
CA ARG A 151 -13.44 5.11 6.99
C ARG A 151 -13.34 3.66 7.40
N ARG A 152 -13.00 3.42 8.66
CA ARG A 152 -13.09 2.10 9.27
C ARG A 152 -14.57 1.78 9.56
N LEU A 153 -15.08 0.69 9.01
CA LEU A 153 -16.44 0.20 9.23
C LEU A 153 -16.52 -0.73 10.44
N PRO A 154 -17.73 -0.98 10.99
CA PRO A 154 -17.95 -2.11 11.88
C PRO A 154 -17.44 -3.42 11.24
N GLY A 155 -16.75 -4.25 12.02
CA GLY A 155 -16.05 -5.43 11.50
C GLY A 155 -14.65 -5.14 10.94
N GLY A 156 -14.22 -3.88 10.92
CA GLY A 156 -12.86 -3.47 10.57
C GLY A 156 -12.56 -3.40 9.07
N GLY A 157 -13.57 -3.45 8.20
CA GLY A 157 -13.37 -3.14 6.78
C GLY A 157 -12.93 -1.68 6.61
N LEU A 158 -12.11 -1.40 5.59
CA LEU A 158 -11.61 -0.06 5.30
C LEU A 158 -12.26 0.45 4.01
N ARG A 159 -13.16 1.44 4.13
CA ARG A 159 -13.85 2.05 2.99
C ARG A 159 -13.10 3.28 2.51
N VAL A 160 -12.89 3.38 1.20
CA VAL A 160 -12.29 4.54 0.53
C VAL A 160 -13.20 5.10 -0.56
N THR A 161 -13.06 6.40 -0.80
CA THR A 161 -13.64 7.11 -1.94
C THR A 161 -12.55 7.82 -2.71
N ASP A 162 -12.75 8.03 -4.00
CA ASP A 162 -11.80 8.78 -4.83
C ASP A 162 -11.73 10.26 -4.41
N GLY A 163 -10.61 10.90 -4.77
CA GLY A 163 -10.38 12.33 -4.59
C GLY A 163 -8.91 12.68 -4.41
N ALA A 164 -8.63 13.96 -4.20
CA ALA A 164 -7.26 14.46 -4.06
C ALA A 164 -6.58 13.92 -2.79
N ALA A 165 -5.49 13.17 -2.95
CA ALA A 165 -4.68 12.70 -1.83
C ALA A 165 -3.99 13.88 -1.12
N ALA A 166 -4.33 14.10 0.14
CA ALA A 166 -3.68 15.04 1.06
C ALA A 166 -4.23 14.87 2.47
N PHE A 167 -3.59 15.53 3.44
CA PHE A 167 -4.23 15.82 4.71
C PHE A 167 -5.43 16.77 4.46
N THR A 168 -6.60 16.36 4.90
CA THR A 168 -7.87 17.10 4.82
C THR A 168 -8.32 17.61 6.18
N GLY A 169 -7.76 17.08 7.27
CA GLY A 169 -8.22 17.38 8.63
C GLY A 169 -9.52 16.69 9.00
N SER A 170 -9.97 15.69 8.22
CA SER A 170 -11.19 14.95 8.56
C SER A 170 -11.04 14.23 9.91
N PRO A 171 -12.16 14.01 10.64
CA PRO A 171 -12.15 13.27 11.89
C PRO A 171 -11.50 11.89 11.77
N GLU A 172 -11.67 11.21 10.63
CA GLU A 172 -11.07 9.91 10.35
C GLU A 172 -9.54 9.98 10.27
N GLN A 173 -8.99 10.98 9.56
CA GLN A 173 -7.53 11.17 9.48
C GLN A 173 -6.92 11.50 10.84
N VAL A 174 -7.58 12.35 11.62
CA VAL A 174 -7.14 12.71 12.98
C VAL A 174 -7.21 11.50 13.91
N ALA A 175 -8.29 10.73 13.86
CA ALA A 175 -8.46 9.51 14.64
C ALA A 175 -7.39 8.45 14.28
N PHE A 176 -7.15 8.25 12.98
CA PHE A 176 -6.08 7.39 12.50
C PHE A 176 -4.71 7.84 13.02
N ALA A 177 -4.36 9.13 12.88
CA ALA A 177 -3.06 9.63 13.29
C ALA A 177 -2.84 9.45 14.80
N ALA A 178 -3.85 9.73 15.63
CA ALA A 178 -3.79 9.50 17.06
C ALA A 178 -3.58 8.01 17.40
N VAL A 179 -4.35 7.11 16.77
CA VAL A 179 -4.22 5.65 16.99
C VAL A 179 -2.86 5.14 16.51
N ALA A 180 -2.41 5.53 15.32
CA ALA A 180 -1.10 5.16 14.81
C ALA A 180 0.02 5.64 15.75
N CYS A 181 -0.07 6.85 16.28
CA CYS A 181 0.89 7.36 17.25
C CYS A 181 0.95 6.49 18.52
N ARG A 182 -0.20 6.09 19.06
CA ARG A 182 -0.25 5.22 20.25
C ARG A 182 0.26 3.81 19.97
N GLU A 183 -0.31 3.17 18.95
CA GLU A 183 -0.19 1.73 18.75
C GLU A 183 1.02 1.32 17.90
N LEU A 184 1.45 2.18 16.96
CA LEU A 184 2.63 1.90 16.11
C LEU A 184 3.87 2.62 16.63
N TRP A 185 3.75 3.92 16.93
CA TRP A 185 4.90 4.74 17.29
C TRP A 185 5.23 4.73 18.79
N GLY A 186 4.37 4.13 19.62
CA GLY A 186 4.58 3.97 21.07
C GLY A 186 4.31 5.23 21.90
N PHE A 187 3.68 6.25 21.33
CA PHE A 187 3.27 7.45 22.06
C PHE A 187 1.95 7.22 22.79
N ALA A 188 1.99 6.48 23.90
CA ALA A 188 0.79 6.00 24.61
C ALA A 188 -0.24 7.09 24.98
N ALA A 189 0.22 8.33 25.23
CA ALA A 189 -0.65 9.46 25.58
C ALA A 189 -1.33 10.13 24.38
N ALA A 190 -0.97 9.79 23.14
CA ALA A 190 -1.48 10.49 21.96
C ALA A 190 -3.00 10.36 21.86
N GLY A 191 -3.72 11.48 21.97
CA GLY A 191 -5.15 11.61 21.77
C GLY A 191 -5.48 12.38 20.49
N THR A 192 -6.77 12.60 20.23
CA THR A 192 -7.23 13.38 19.07
C THR A 192 -7.05 14.89 19.26
N THR A 193 -6.75 15.37 20.46
CA THR A 193 -6.53 16.80 20.76
C THR A 193 -5.07 17.23 20.58
N ASP A 194 -4.13 16.30 20.76
CA ASP A 194 -2.68 16.51 20.72
C ASP A 194 -1.98 15.58 19.70
N TRP A 195 -2.76 15.00 18.78
CA TRP A 195 -2.27 14.09 17.74
C TRP A 195 -1.16 14.72 16.89
N ARG A 196 -1.26 16.02 16.58
CA ARG A 196 -0.34 16.70 15.68
C ARG A 196 1.06 16.76 16.28
N ASP A 197 1.18 17.03 17.57
CA ASP A 197 2.47 17.08 18.26
C ASP A 197 3.13 15.70 18.27
N HIS A 198 2.35 14.65 18.57
CA HIS A 198 2.83 13.28 18.55
C HIS A 198 3.21 12.80 17.14
N ALA A 199 2.43 13.14 16.13
CA ALA A 199 2.72 12.76 14.75
C ALA A 199 3.91 13.54 14.17
N ASN A 200 4.13 14.80 14.57
CA ASN A 200 5.34 15.55 14.26
C ASN A 200 6.58 14.94 14.95
N ARG A 201 6.44 14.44 16.18
CA ARG A 201 7.51 13.67 16.85
C ARG A 201 7.79 12.34 16.14
N ALA A 202 6.75 11.64 15.66
CA ALA A 202 6.90 10.45 14.83
C ALA A 202 7.69 10.76 13.54
N LEU A 203 7.32 11.84 12.83
CA LEU A 203 8.05 12.30 11.65
C LEU A 203 9.50 12.63 11.95
N ALA A 204 9.77 13.36 13.03
CA ALA A 204 11.13 13.68 13.44
C ALA A 204 11.96 12.43 13.73
N ARG A 205 11.36 11.41 14.37
CA ARG A 205 11.99 10.10 14.61
C ARG A 205 12.28 9.36 13.30
N ALA A 206 11.42 9.53 12.29
CA ALA A 206 11.65 9.04 10.93
C ALA A 206 12.60 9.92 10.09
N GLY A 207 13.21 10.96 10.67
CA GLY A 207 14.17 11.83 9.97
C GLY A 207 13.53 12.97 9.15
N HIS A 208 12.23 13.21 9.28
CA HIS A 208 11.52 14.26 8.57
C HIS A 208 11.27 15.49 9.45
N ARG A 209 11.54 16.69 8.92
CA ARG A 209 11.29 17.98 9.58
C ARG A 209 10.19 18.78 8.87
N ALA A 210 9.04 18.15 8.65
CA ALA A 210 7.86 18.76 8.04
C ALA A 210 6.69 18.72 9.02
N ASP A 211 5.77 19.69 8.92
CA ASP A 211 4.48 19.59 9.60
C ASP A 211 3.68 18.44 8.99
N VAL A 212 3.24 17.49 9.82
CA VAL A 212 2.40 16.35 9.42
C VAL A 212 1.12 16.77 8.68
N ALA A 213 0.60 17.96 8.93
CA ALA A 213 -0.58 18.47 8.25
C ALA A 213 -0.28 19.13 6.89
N SER A 214 0.99 19.30 6.55
CA SER A 214 1.38 19.64 5.18
C SER A 214 1.21 18.42 4.26
N ARG A 215 1.08 18.67 2.96
CA ARG A 215 1.01 17.58 1.95
C ARG A 215 2.20 16.62 2.06
N ALA A 216 3.41 17.18 2.14
CA ALA A 216 4.65 16.39 2.22
C ALA A 216 4.75 15.64 3.56
N GLY A 217 4.42 16.30 4.68
CA GLY A 217 4.45 15.67 6.00
C GLY A 217 3.43 14.53 6.13
N TRP A 218 2.22 14.69 5.62
CA TRP A 218 1.21 13.63 5.62
C TRP A 218 1.64 12.42 4.82
N ALA A 219 2.19 12.66 3.61
CA ALA A 219 2.71 11.61 2.75
C ALA A 219 3.88 10.85 3.42
N ALA A 220 4.78 11.57 4.10
CA ALA A 220 5.88 10.97 4.85
C ALA A 220 5.38 10.17 6.06
N PHE A 221 4.44 10.71 6.83
CA PHE A 221 3.91 10.09 8.05
C PHE A 221 3.17 8.78 7.74
N THR A 222 2.31 8.80 6.73
CA THR A 222 1.56 7.62 6.29
C THR A 222 2.49 6.54 5.73
N ARG A 223 3.51 6.91 4.95
CA ARG A 223 4.51 5.97 4.44
C ARG A 223 5.34 5.35 5.56
N ALA A 224 5.86 6.16 6.48
CA ALA A 224 6.65 5.67 7.61
C ALA A 224 5.82 4.76 8.52
N SER A 225 4.55 5.12 8.78
CA SER A 225 3.63 4.29 9.56
C SER A 225 3.31 2.95 8.87
N LEU A 226 3.15 2.94 7.54
CA LEU A 226 3.02 1.71 6.76
C LEU A 226 4.25 0.81 6.92
N ARG A 227 5.46 1.35 6.74
CA ARG A 227 6.70 0.58 6.84
C ARG A 227 6.95 0.04 8.25
N LEU A 228 6.69 0.86 9.25
CA LEU A 228 6.78 0.47 10.66
C LEU A 228 5.80 -0.66 10.97
N GLY A 229 4.53 -0.52 10.58
CA GLY A 229 3.51 -1.51 10.88
C GLY A 229 3.62 -2.82 10.09
N LEU A 230 4.26 -2.81 8.91
CA LEU A 230 4.64 -4.02 8.18
C LEU A 230 6.02 -4.58 8.58
N GLY A 231 6.75 -3.90 9.47
CA GLY A 231 8.07 -4.31 9.94
C GLY A 231 9.17 -4.23 8.88
N THR A 232 9.03 -3.37 7.86
CA THR A 232 10.04 -3.17 6.82
C THR A 232 11.06 -2.09 7.17
N GLU A 233 10.70 -1.16 8.07
CA GLU A 233 11.63 -0.23 8.69
C GLU A 233 11.36 -0.15 10.20
N SER A 234 12.42 0.14 10.95
CA SER A 234 12.33 0.49 12.36
C SER A 234 12.96 1.86 12.57
N TYR A 235 12.31 2.69 13.37
CA TYR A 235 12.78 4.03 13.68
C TYR A 235 13.10 4.04 15.17
N GLN A 236 14.38 4.19 15.51
CA GLN A 236 14.83 4.26 16.90
C GLN A 236 14.79 5.70 17.41
#